data_AF-A0A2R5F9M2-F1
#
_entry.id   AF-A0A2R5F9M2-F1
#
_cell.length_a   1.000
_cell.length_b   1.000
_cell.length_c   1.000
_cell.angle_alpha   90.00
_cell.angle_beta   90.00
_cell.angle_gamma   90.00
#
_symmetry.space_group_name_H-M   'P 1'
#
loop_
_entity.id
_entity.type
_entity.pdbx_description
1 polymer ?
#
loop_
_entity_poly.entity_id
_entity_poly.type
_entity_poly.pdbx_seq_one_letter_code
_entity_poly.pdbx_strand_id
1 'polypeptide(L)'
;TEDDFDFLTSNKVWIATDRSRARRCVEACVYGTLDFVGYPRFPAPVEFIAAVIAYYVHPVNIQTACLIMEGAEFTENIINGVERPVKAAELFAFTLRVRAGNTDVLTDAEENVRQKLRAEGVM
;
A
#
# COMPACT_ATOMS: atom_id res chain seq x y z
N THR A 1 -13.61 -4.54 -12.70
CA THR A 1 -14.06 -4.82 -14.07
C THR A 1 -13.07 -4.20 -15.05
N GLU A 2 -13.23 -4.39 -16.37
CA GLU A 2 -12.38 -3.71 -17.37
C GLU A 2 -12.48 -2.18 -17.26
N ASP A 3 -13.70 -1.64 -17.13
CA ASP A 3 -13.94 -0.21 -16.92
C ASP A 3 -13.32 0.34 -15.61
N ASP A 4 -13.26 -0.46 -14.54
CA ASP A 4 -12.54 -0.06 -13.32
C ASP A 4 -11.02 -0.03 -13.53
N PHE A 5 -10.48 -0.96 -14.31
CA PHE A 5 -9.06 -1.03 -14.61
C PHE A 5 -8.64 0.15 -15.51
N ASP A 6 -9.44 0.47 -16.52
CA ASP A 6 -9.25 1.65 -17.37
C ASP A 6 -9.33 2.93 -16.55
N PHE A 7 -10.27 3.03 -15.61
CA PHE A 7 -10.38 4.18 -14.71
C PHE A 7 -9.13 4.39 -13.83
N LEU A 8 -8.51 3.29 -13.34
CA LEU A 8 -7.29 3.37 -12.51
C LEU A 8 -6.05 3.76 -13.32
N THR A 9 -5.93 3.21 -14.53
CA THR A 9 -4.73 3.32 -15.37
C THR A 9 -4.77 4.50 -16.34
N SER A 10 -5.93 5.14 -16.52
CA SER A 10 -6.11 6.32 -17.35
C SER A 10 -5.37 7.55 -16.79
N ASN A 11 -4.90 8.41 -17.69
CA ASN A 11 -4.33 9.71 -17.38
C ASN A 11 -5.38 10.79 -17.05
N LYS A 12 -6.66 10.45 -16.98
CA LYS A 12 -7.72 11.37 -16.55
C LYS A 12 -7.61 11.62 -15.05
N VAL A 13 -7.49 12.90 -14.68
CA VAL A 13 -7.44 13.33 -13.28
C VAL A 13 -8.75 13.00 -12.59
N TRP A 14 -8.66 12.33 -11.44
CA TRP A 14 -9.82 12.07 -10.58
C TRP A 14 -10.29 13.35 -9.90
N ILE A 15 -11.60 13.54 -9.90
CA ILE A 15 -12.25 14.68 -9.25
C ILE A 15 -13.04 14.23 -8.02
N ALA A 16 -13.57 15.19 -7.26
CA ALA A 16 -14.26 14.92 -5.99
C ALA A 16 -15.41 13.88 -6.13
N THR A 17 -16.13 13.90 -7.25
CA THR A 17 -17.22 12.93 -7.53
C THR A 17 -16.71 11.51 -7.76
N ASP A 18 -15.45 11.34 -8.14
CA ASP A 18 -14.85 10.03 -8.40
C ASP A 18 -14.36 9.35 -7.13
N ARG A 19 -14.29 10.05 -5.99
CA ARG A 19 -13.68 9.56 -4.75
C ARG A 19 -14.15 8.16 -4.33
N SER A 20 -15.47 7.94 -4.32
CA SER A 20 -16.05 6.65 -3.93
C SER A 20 -15.78 5.56 -4.96
N ARG A 21 -15.72 5.90 -6.25
CA ARG A 21 -15.33 4.96 -7.31
C ARG A 21 -13.86 4.58 -7.14
N ALA A 22 -12.96 5.56 -7.05
CA ALA A 22 -11.54 5.36 -6.87
C ALA A 22 -11.20 4.50 -5.66
N ARG A 23 -11.81 4.77 -4.49
CA ARG A 23 -11.64 3.92 -3.30
C ARG A 23 -12.00 2.47 -3.57
N ARG A 24 -13.19 2.22 -4.15
CA ARG A 24 -13.64 0.85 -4.45
C ARG A 24 -12.74 0.16 -5.48
N CYS A 25 -12.27 0.88 -6.50
CA CYS A 25 -11.36 0.31 -7.50
C CYS A 25 -10.02 -0.09 -6.86
N VAL A 26 -9.43 0.77 -6.01
CA VAL A 26 -8.18 0.45 -5.30
C VAL A 26 -8.39 -0.71 -4.30
N GLU A 27 -9.47 -0.69 -3.51
CA GLU A 27 -9.81 -1.78 -2.59
C GLU A 27 -10.06 -3.10 -3.32
N ALA A 28 -10.67 -3.07 -4.51
CA ALA A 28 -10.85 -4.25 -5.35
C ALA A 28 -9.51 -4.81 -5.83
N CYS A 29 -8.52 -3.96 -6.15
CA CYS A 29 -7.16 -4.43 -6.45
C CYS A 29 -6.44 -4.99 -5.22
N VAL A 30 -6.66 -4.40 -4.04
CA VAL A 30 -6.04 -4.87 -2.78
C VAL A 30 -6.59 -6.24 -2.36
N TYR A 31 -7.92 -6.40 -2.35
CA TYR A 31 -8.57 -7.60 -1.82
C TYR A 31 -8.97 -8.61 -2.89
N GLY A 32 -8.91 -8.25 -4.18
CA GLY A 32 -9.43 -9.07 -5.27
C GLY A 32 -8.81 -10.47 -5.34
N THR A 33 -7.53 -10.62 -5.02
CA THR A 33 -6.88 -11.94 -4.96
C THR A 33 -7.46 -12.79 -3.82
N LEU A 34 -7.67 -12.21 -2.64
CA LEU A 34 -8.27 -12.92 -1.51
C LEU A 34 -9.70 -13.36 -1.84
N ASP A 35 -10.48 -12.48 -2.46
CA ASP A 35 -11.84 -12.78 -2.89
C ASP A 35 -11.88 -13.89 -3.95
N PHE A 36 -10.96 -13.84 -4.92
CA PHE A 36 -10.90 -14.83 -6.00
C PHE A 36 -10.52 -16.23 -5.50
N VAL A 37 -9.58 -16.31 -4.56
CA VAL A 37 -9.14 -17.58 -3.98
C VAL A 37 -10.12 -18.08 -2.89
N GLY A 38 -10.98 -17.21 -2.37
CA GLY A 38 -11.94 -17.54 -1.32
C GLY A 38 -11.36 -17.46 0.10
N TYR A 39 -10.34 -16.63 0.31
CA TYR A 39 -9.74 -16.39 1.62
C TYR A 39 -10.43 -15.24 2.36
N PRO A 40 -10.47 -15.28 3.71
CA PRO A 40 -11.02 -14.19 4.48
C PRO A 40 -10.20 -12.91 4.29
N ARG A 41 -10.90 -11.79 4.15
CA ARG A 41 -10.25 -10.46 4.14
C ARG A 41 -9.75 -10.12 5.54
N PHE A 42 -8.58 -9.49 5.59
CA PHE A 42 -8.03 -8.85 6.78
C PHE A 42 -7.54 -7.44 6.39
N PRO A 43 -7.35 -6.51 7.34
CA PRO A 43 -6.87 -5.17 7.02
C PRO A 43 -5.52 -5.21 6.31
N ALA A 44 -5.45 -4.68 5.08
CA ALA A 44 -4.20 -4.65 4.33
C ALA A 44 -3.23 -3.62 4.93
N PRO A 45 -1.96 -3.98 5.12
CA PRO A 45 -0.96 -3.04 5.63
C PRO A 45 -0.58 -2.01 4.55
N VAL A 46 -0.01 -0.89 5.00
CA VAL A 46 0.37 0.25 4.15
C VAL A 46 1.30 -0.15 3.01
N GLU A 47 2.23 -1.07 3.26
CA GLU A 47 3.20 -1.55 2.27
C GLU A 47 2.50 -2.17 1.06
N PHE A 48 1.44 -2.96 1.30
CA PHE A 48 0.69 -3.63 0.25
C PHE A 48 -0.20 -2.65 -0.52
N ILE A 49 -0.87 -1.73 0.19
CA ILE A 49 -1.67 -0.66 -0.44
C ILE A 49 -0.79 0.20 -1.34
N ALA A 50 0.40 0.58 -0.87
CA ALA A 50 1.35 1.38 -1.63
C ALA A 50 1.83 0.66 -2.90
N ALA A 51 2.09 -0.65 -2.82
CA ALA A 51 2.44 -1.46 -3.98
C ALA A 51 1.32 -1.47 -5.04
N VAL A 52 0.07 -1.65 -4.61
CA VAL A 52 -1.11 -1.60 -5.50
C VAL A 52 -1.23 -0.23 -6.17
N ILE A 53 -1.12 0.86 -5.41
CA ILE A 53 -1.18 2.22 -5.97
C ILE A 53 -0.02 2.43 -6.96
N ALA A 54 1.21 2.05 -6.61
CA ALA A 54 2.37 2.23 -7.46
C ALA A 54 2.25 1.47 -8.80
N TYR A 55 1.65 0.27 -8.77
CA TYR A 55 1.57 -0.62 -9.92
C TYR A 55 0.39 -0.32 -10.85
N TYR A 56 -0.80 -0.04 -10.30
CA TYR A 56 -2.03 0.08 -11.08
C TYR A 56 -2.51 1.51 -11.30
N VAL A 57 -2.21 2.45 -10.40
CA VAL A 57 -2.74 3.82 -10.50
C VAL A 57 -1.84 4.66 -11.40
N HIS A 58 -2.46 5.35 -12.36
CA HIS A 58 -1.74 6.28 -13.22
C HIS A 58 -1.06 7.39 -12.38
N PRO A 59 0.19 7.80 -12.71
CA PRO A 59 0.94 8.81 -11.94
C PRO A 59 0.18 10.09 -11.58
N VAL A 60 -0.69 10.58 -12.49
CA VAL A 60 -1.46 11.82 -12.25
C VAL A 60 -2.40 11.71 -11.04
N ASN A 61 -2.76 10.48 -10.66
CA ASN A 61 -3.74 10.19 -9.62
C ASN A 61 -3.11 9.61 -8.34
N ILE A 62 -1.79 9.38 -8.28
CA ILE A 62 -1.14 8.75 -7.11
C ILE A 62 -1.39 9.57 -5.84
N GLN A 63 -1.22 10.89 -5.89
CA GLN A 63 -1.45 11.74 -4.72
C GLN A 63 -2.90 11.63 -4.21
N THR A 64 -3.87 11.64 -5.13
CA THR A 64 -5.28 11.49 -4.81
C THR A 64 -5.58 10.09 -4.25
N ALA A 65 -4.98 9.04 -4.80
CA ALA A 65 -5.12 7.68 -4.29
C ALA A 65 -4.60 7.56 -2.85
N CYS A 66 -3.43 8.13 -2.54
CA CYS A 66 -2.87 8.13 -1.20
C CYS A 66 -3.76 8.89 -0.20
N LEU A 67 -4.36 10.01 -0.62
CA LEU A 67 -5.35 10.73 0.20
C LEU A 67 -6.60 9.90 0.46
N ILE A 68 -7.08 9.18 -0.55
CA ILE A 68 -8.28 8.34 -0.44
C ILE A 68 -8.02 7.14 0.46
N MET A 69 -6.82 6.57 0.44
CA MET A 69 -6.42 5.36 1.19
C MET A 69 -5.74 5.67 2.54
N GLU A 70 -5.83 6.91 3.04
CA GLU A 70 -5.32 7.29 4.36
C GLU A 70 -5.91 6.44 5.49
N GLY A 71 -5.13 6.19 6.54
CA GLY A 71 -5.58 5.57 7.79
C GLY A 71 -5.25 4.09 7.95
N ALA A 72 -4.51 3.49 7.02
CA ALA A 72 -3.94 2.15 7.20
C ALA A 72 -2.69 2.19 8.11
N GLU A 73 -2.28 1.02 8.59
CA GLU A 73 -1.13 0.84 9.49
C GLU A 73 0.06 0.21 8.75
N PHE A 74 1.28 0.60 9.13
CA PHE A 74 2.48 -0.11 8.71
C PHE A 74 2.55 -1.48 9.38
N THR A 75 3.19 -2.45 8.72
CA THR A 75 3.32 -3.80 9.25
C THR A 75 4.06 -3.82 10.59
N GLU A 76 5.08 -2.97 10.78
CA GLU A 76 5.78 -2.88 12.07
C GLU A 76 4.86 -2.41 13.22
N ASN A 77 3.99 -1.45 12.95
CA ASN A 77 3.05 -0.91 13.94
C ASN A 77 2.09 -2.02 14.40
N ILE A 78 1.56 -2.78 13.43
CA ILE A 78 0.67 -3.91 13.68
C ILE A 78 1.37 -4.97 14.55
N ILE A 79 2.62 -5.35 14.21
CA ILE A 79 3.41 -6.33 14.98
C ILE A 79 3.64 -5.84 16.41
N ASN A 80 3.95 -4.55 16.57
CA ASN A 80 4.23 -3.96 17.87
C ASN A 80 2.97 -3.61 18.68
N GLY A 81 1.77 -3.82 18.11
CA GLY A 81 0.51 -3.45 18.76
C GLY A 81 0.34 -1.94 18.95
N VAL A 82 0.98 -1.13 18.11
CA VAL A 82 0.92 0.33 18.15
C VAL A 82 -0.12 0.80 17.13
N GLU A 83 -1.14 1.53 17.58
CA GLU A 83 -2.11 2.19 16.68
C GLU A 83 -1.56 3.56 16.27
N ARG A 84 -1.06 3.66 15.04
CA ARG A 84 -0.54 4.88 14.45
C ARG A 84 -0.92 4.94 12.95
N PRO A 85 -2.18 5.32 12.65
CA PRO A 85 -2.67 5.37 11.28
C PRO A 85 -1.85 6.35 10.42
N VAL A 86 -1.43 5.88 9.25
CA VAL A 86 -0.55 6.62 8.34
C VAL A 86 -1.30 7.77 7.67
N LYS A 87 -0.65 8.94 7.59
CA LYS A 87 -1.16 10.11 6.87
C LYS A 87 -0.96 10.00 5.36
N ALA A 88 -1.82 10.67 4.59
CA ALA A 88 -1.74 10.68 3.13
C ALA A 88 -0.36 11.06 2.58
N ALA A 89 0.31 12.03 3.22
CA ALA A 89 1.64 12.49 2.83
C ALA A 89 2.72 11.41 3.04
N GLU A 90 2.62 10.65 4.13
CA GLU A 90 3.53 9.53 4.42
C GLU A 90 3.32 8.38 3.43
N LEU A 91 2.05 8.01 3.19
CA LEU A 91 1.70 7.02 2.18
C LEU A 91 2.18 7.46 0.78
N PHE A 92 2.00 8.74 0.41
CA PHE A 92 2.47 9.27 -0.86
C PHE A 92 4.00 9.16 -1.02
N ALA A 93 4.75 9.62 -0.02
CA ALA A 93 6.21 9.50 -0.02
C ALA A 93 6.66 8.04 -0.14
N PHE A 94 6.02 7.15 0.60
CA PHE A 94 6.31 5.72 0.57
C PHE A 94 5.98 5.09 -0.80
N THR A 95 4.81 5.39 -1.38
CA THR A 95 4.43 4.92 -2.72
C THR A 95 5.44 5.37 -3.79
N LEU A 96 5.96 6.60 -3.71
CA LEU A 96 7.00 7.06 -4.62
C LEU A 96 8.32 6.29 -4.47
N ARG A 97 8.72 5.95 -3.23
CA ARG A 97 9.89 5.08 -2.98
C ARG A 97 9.69 3.70 -3.60
N VAL A 98 8.53 3.07 -3.39
CA VAL A 98 8.17 1.78 -3.99
C VAL A 98 8.26 1.87 -5.52
N ARG A 99 7.70 2.92 -6.12
CA ARG A 99 7.73 3.13 -7.57
C ARG A 99 9.13 3.36 -8.13
N ALA A 100 10.02 3.96 -7.34
CA ALA A 100 11.42 4.13 -7.69
C ALA A 100 12.23 2.81 -7.58
N GLY A 101 11.63 1.72 -7.11
CA GLY A 101 12.33 0.45 -6.87
C GLY A 101 13.27 0.50 -5.68
N ASN A 102 13.02 1.41 -4.72
CA ASN A 102 13.84 1.51 -3.51
C ASN A 102 13.66 0.27 -2.63
N THR A 103 14.77 -0.38 -2.28
CA THR A 103 14.83 -1.60 -1.44
C THR A 103 15.35 -1.34 -0.04
N ASP A 104 15.51 -0.08 0.38
CA ASP A 104 16.11 0.29 1.66
C ASP A 104 15.31 -0.33 2.82
N VAL A 105 13.98 -0.29 2.74
CA VAL A 105 13.09 -0.89 3.76
C VAL A 105 13.32 -2.39 3.93
N LEU A 106 13.54 -3.12 2.82
CA LEU A 106 13.85 -4.55 2.88
C LEU A 106 15.23 -4.79 3.48
N THR A 107 16.19 -3.98 3.07
CA THR A 107 17.58 -4.07 3.52
C THR A 107 17.69 -3.80 5.02
N ASP A 108 17.04 -2.74 5.51
CA ASP A 108 16.99 -2.38 6.92
C ASP A 108 16.31 -3.46 7.76
N ALA A 109 15.20 -4.03 7.26
CA ALA A 109 14.51 -5.13 7.92
C ALA A 109 15.39 -6.39 8.02
N GLU A 110 16.09 -6.75 6.95
CA GLU A 110 17.03 -7.87 6.93
C GLU A 110 18.20 -7.65 7.91
N GLU A 111 18.77 -6.46 7.94
CA GLU A 111 19.85 -6.11 8.87
C GLU A 111 19.37 -6.17 10.32
N ASN A 112 18.19 -5.63 10.63
CA ASN A 112 17.59 -5.70 11.96
C ASN A 112 17.37 -7.14 12.42
N VAL A 113 16.85 -8.01 11.54
CA VAL A 113 16.67 -9.44 11.84
C VAL A 113 18.02 -10.12 12.06
N ARG A 114 19.02 -9.86 11.21
CA ARG A 114 20.38 -10.41 11.38
C ARG A 114 21.00 -9.99 12.70
N GLN A 115 20.84 -8.72 13.11
CA GLN A 115 21.35 -8.23 14.39
C GLN A 115 20.68 -8.93 15.58
N LYS A 116 19.35 -9.15 15.53
CA LYS A 116 18.63 -9.90 16.57
C LYS A 116 19.11 -11.35 16.66
N LEU A 117 19.24 -12.04 15.53
CA LEU A 117 19.71 -13.43 15.50
C LEU A 117 21.15 -13.59 16.03
N ARG A 118 22.03 -12.63 15.74
CA ARG A 118 23.38 -12.57 16.33
C ARG A 118 23.35 -12.37 17.84
N ALA A 119 22.45 -11.51 18.34
CA ALA A 119 22.29 -11.30 19.78
C ALA A 119 21.75 -12.54 20.51
N GLU A 120 20.95 -13.36 19.83
CA GLU A 120 20.41 -14.62 20.35
C GLU A 120 21.37 -15.82 20.21
N GLY A 121 22.53 -15.65 19.57
CA GLY A 121 23.53 -16.70 19.36
C GLY A 121 23.11 -17.78 18.35
N VAL A 122 22.11 -17.50 17.51
CA VAL A 122 21.59 -18.40 16.47
C VAL A 122 22.41 -18.29 15.16
N MET A 123 23.15 -17.20 14.99
CA MET A 123 23.96 -16.87 13.80
C MET A 123 25.37 -16.43 14.18
#